data_AF-A0A315XQ02-F1
#
_entry.id   AF-A0A315XQ02-F1
#
_cell.length_a   1.000
_cell.length_b   1.000
_cell.length_c   1.000
_cell.angle_alpha   90.00
_cell.angle_beta   90.00
_cell.angle_gamma   90.00
#
_symmetry.space_group_name_H-M   'P 1'
#
loop_
_entity.id
_entity.type
_entity.pdbx_description
1 polymer ?
#
loop_
_entity_poly.entity_id
_entity_poly.type
_entity_poly.pdbx_seq_one_letter_code
_entity_poly.pdbx_strand_id
1 'polypeptide(L)' 'MVDSDAVTNGIFSFFIPGLGQAIEGYKVRGVILFIIAVAISATFIYFHLNQTMHYIVSIVYGLIAGYDAYRLY' A
#
# COMPACT_ATOMS: atom_id res chain seq x y z
N MET A 1 13.18 14.27 -14.67
CA MET A 1 13.29 14.70 -13.26
C MET A 1 12.26 13.86 -12.53
N VAL A 2 12.65 13.11 -11.50
CA VAL A 2 11.68 12.43 -10.65
C VAL A 2 10.98 13.52 -9.86
N ASP A 3 9.67 13.67 -10.02
CA ASP A 3 8.90 14.65 -9.24
C ASP A 3 9.01 14.29 -7.75
N SER A 4 9.24 15.29 -6.89
CA SER A 4 9.29 15.09 -5.43
C SER A 4 8.02 14.43 -4.91
N ASP A 5 6.92 14.69 -5.61
CA ASP A 5 5.58 14.24 -5.27
C ASP A 5 5.44 12.74 -5.55
N ALA A 6 6.12 12.22 -6.58
CA ALA A 6 6.19 10.79 -6.88
C ALA A 6 6.85 9.98 -5.76
N VAL A 7 7.98 10.47 -5.25
CA VAL A 7 8.69 9.82 -4.15
C VAL A 7 7.85 9.91 -2.86
N THR A 8 7.28 11.08 -2.60
CA THR A 8 6.46 11.32 -1.39
C THR A 8 5.21 10.44 -1.38
N ASN A 9 4.49 10.34 -2.50
CA ASN A 9 3.32 9.48 -2.63
C ASN A 9 3.67 8.00 -2.59
N GLY A 10 4.84 7.61 -3.12
CA GLY A 10 5.39 6.27 -2.94
C GLY A 10 5.61 5.92 -1.47
N ILE A 11 6.21 6.82 -0.69
CA ILE A 11 6.43 6.64 0.75
C ILE A 11 5.08 6.55 1.49
N PHE A 12 4.13 7.44 1.18
CA PHE A 12 2.80 7.39 1.79
C PHE A 12 2.07 6.08 1.51
N SER A 13 2.12 5.59 0.26
CA SER A 13 1.51 4.30 -0.08
C SER A 13 2.25 3.08 0.46
N PHE A 14 3.53 3.21 0.81
CA PHE A 14 4.25 2.14 1.50
C PHE A 14 3.68 1.88 2.90
N PHE A 15 3.41 2.95 3.66
CA PHE A 15 2.85 2.83 5.01
C PHE A 15 1.33 2.62 5.01
N ILE A 16 0.63 3.28 4.08
CA ILE A 16 -0.83 3.21 3.94
C ILE A 16 -1.14 2.85 2.49
N PRO A 17 -1.21 1.55 2.15
CA PRO A 17 -1.48 1.11 0.78
C PRO A 17 -2.69 1.82 0.18
N GLY A 18 -2.48 2.50 -0.95
CA GLY A 18 -3.51 3.24 -1.66
C GLY A 18 -3.56 4.76 -1.41
N LEU A 19 -2.85 5.27 -0.41
CA LEU A 19 -2.87 6.69 -0.05
C LEU A 19 -2.26 7.58 -1.13
N GLY A 20 -1.07 7.26 -1.63
CA GLY A 20 -0.40 7.99 -2.70
C GLY A 20 -1.21 8.01 -4.00
N GLN A 21 -1.86 6.89 -4.35
CA GLN A 21 -2.79 6.83 -5.49
C GLN A 21 -3.98 7.77 -5.30
N ALA A 22 -4.53 7.83 -4.09
CA ALA A 22 -5.69 8.67 -3.79
C ALA A 22 -5.35 10.16 -3.82
N ILE A 23 -4.18 10.55 -3.30
CA ILE A 23 -3.66 11.92 -3.35
C ILE A 23 -3.49 12.37 -4.81
N GLU A 24 -2.98 11.49 -5.66
CA GLU A 24 -2.78 11.76 -7.09
C GLU A 24 -4.06 11.68 -7.94
N GLY A 25 -5.22 11.55 -7.30
CA GLY A 25 -6.52 11.55 -7.97
C GLY A 25 -7.00 10.19 -8.48
N TYR A 26 -6.17 9.14 -8.41
CA TYR A 26 -6.53 7.74 -8.73
C TYR A 26 -7.31 7.06 -7.60
N LYS A 27 -8.42 7.67 -7.17
CA LYS A 27 -9.20 7.28 -5.99
C LYS A 27 -9.65 5.82 -5.99
N VAL A 28 -10.14 5.31 -7.14
CA VAL A 28 -10.61 3.92 -7.26
C VAL A 28 -9.45 2.94 -7.01
N ARG A 29 -8.29 3.21 -7.61
CA ARG A 29 -7.08 2.38 -7.42
C ARG A 29 -6.60 2.42 -5.98
N GLY A 30 -6.59 3.61 -5.37
CA GLY A 30 -6.25 3.79 -3.95
C GLY A 30 -7.16 2.99 -3.03
N VAL A 31 -8.48 3.09 -3.21
CA VAL A 31 -9.46 2.34 -2.40
C VAL A 31 -9.28 0.83 -2.55
N ILE A 32 -9.02 0.33 -3.77
CA ILE A 32 -8.78 -1.10 -3.99
C ILE A 32 -7.55 -1.58 -3.20
N LEU A 33 -6.43 -0.86 -3.28
CA LEU A 33 -5.21 -1.23 -2.56
C LEU A 33 -5.41 -1.20 -1.04
N PHE A 34 -6.13 -0.20 -0.54
CA PHE A 34 -6.46 -0.11 0.87
C PHE A 34 -7.34 -1.27 1.35
N ILE A 35 -8.39 -1.62 0.59
CA ILE A 35 -9.28 -2.74 0.93
C ILE A 35 -8.51 -4.07 0.96
N ILE A 36 -7.59 -4.29 0.01
CA ILE A 36 -6.75 -5.49 0.00
C ILE A 36 -5.85 -5.53 1.23
N ALA A 37 -5.21 -4.41 1.61
CA ALA A 37 -4.40 -4.34 2.83
C ALA A 37 -5.21 -4.69 4.10
N VAL A 38 -6.44 -4.17 4.19
CA VAL A 38 -7.38 -4.49 5.27
C VAL A 38 -7.75 -5.97 5.25
N ALA A 39 -8.05 -6.54 4.08
CA ALA A 39 -8.40 -7.95 3.94
C ALA A 39 -7.25 -8.89 4.32
N ILE A 40 -6.00 -8.56 3.94
CA ILE A 40 -4.79 -9.26 4.38
C ILE A 40 -4.73 -9.24 5.91
N SER A 41 -4.76 -8.05 6.51
CA SER A 41 -4.64 -7.87 7.96
C SER A 41 -5.75 -8.62 8.72
N ALA A 42 -7.00 -8.50 8.26
CA ALA A 42 -8.16 -9.18 8.84
C ALA A 42 -8.03 -10.71 8.76
N THR A 43 -7.51 -11.23 7.65
CA THR A 43 -7.28 -12.67 7.46
C THR A 43 -6.22 -13.18 8.44
N PHE A 44 -5.11 -12.48 8.60
CA PHE A 44 -4.06 -12.84 9.56
C PHE A 44 -4.58 -12.85 11.01
N ILE A 45 -5.39 -11.85 11.38
CA ILE A 45 -5.99 -11.76 12.71
C ILE A 45 -7.01 -12.89 12.93
N TYR A 46 -7.94 -13.09 11.99
CA TYR A 46 -9.03 -14.07 12.13
C TYR A 46 -8.51 -15.51 12.22
N PHE A 47 -7.55 -15.89 11.37
CA PHE A 47 -7.00 -17.24 11.35
C PHE A 47 -5.83 -17.45 12.33
N HIS A 48 -5.49 -16.45 13.15
CA HIS A 48 -4.40 -16.53 14.14
C HIS A 48 -3.07 -16.96 13.49
N LEU A 49 -2.80 -16.45 12.29
CA LEU A 49 -1.60 -16.78 11.53
C LEU A 49 -0.35 -16.19 12.20
N ASN A 50 0.82 -16.73 11.83
CA ASN A 50 2.10 -16.30 12.37
C ASN A 50 2.35 -14.80 12.14
N GLN A 51 2.61 -14.07 13.22
CA GLN A 51 2.83 -12.61 13.18
C GLN A 51 4.04 -12.22 12.32
N THR A 52 5.12 -13.01 12.32
CA THR A 52 6.28 -12.78 11.44
C THR A 52 5.88 -12.85 9.97
N MET A 53 5.00 -13.79 9.61
CA MET A 53 4.47 -13.88 8.24
C MET A 53 3.58 -12.70 7.90
N HIS A 54 2.77 -12.23 8.85
CA HIS A 54 1.98 -11.00 8.68
C HIS A 54 2.89 -9.81 8.36
N TYR A 55 3.95 -9.59 9.13
CA TYR A 55 4.89 -8.50 8.89
C TYR A 55 5.56 -8.58 7.52
N ILE A 56 6.02 -9.77 7.11
CA ILE A 56 6.64 -9.96 5.79
C ILE A 56 5.65 -9.63 4.68
N VAL A 57 4.42 -10.17 4.74
CA VAL A 57 3.39 -9.92 3.73
C VAL A 57 3.03 -8.43 3.69
N SER A 58 2.85 -7.79 4.85
CA SER A 58 2.50 -6.37 4.93
C SER A 58 3.62 -5.46 4.38
N ILE A 59 4.89 -5.78 4.64
CA ILE A 59 6.04 -5.05 4.07
C ILE A 59 6.08 -5.22 2.56
N VAL A 60 5.95 -6.45 2.05
CA VAL A 60 5.95 -6.72 0.60
C VAL A 60 4.79 -6.01 -0.08
N TYR A 61 3.61 -6.06 0.52
CA TYR A 61 2.42 -5.40 -0.01
C TYR A 61 2.57 -3.87 0.01
N GLY A 62 3.12 -3.30 1.08
CA GLY A 62 3.48 -1.88 1.15
C GLY A 62 4.47 -1.50 0.05
N LEU A 63 5.51 -2.29 -0.21
CA LEU A 63 6.46 -2.03 -1.31
C LEU A 63 5.77 -2.01 -2.67
N ILE A 64 4.85 -2.95 -2.92
CA ILE A 64 4.07 -2.99 -4.17
C ILE A 64 3.21 -1.72 -4.29
N ALA A 65 2.48 -1.35 -3.24
CA ALA A 65 1.62 -0.16 -3.25
C ALA A 65 2.42 1.15 -3.39
N GLY A 66 3.58 1.23 -2.75
CA GLY A 66 4.50 2.36 -2.86
C GLY A 66 5.10 2.50 -4.26
N TYR A 67 5.57 1.40 -4.86
CA TYR A 67 6.05 1.41 -6.24
C TYR A 67 4.94 1.76 -7.23
N ASP A 68 3.73 1.27 -6.99
CA ASP A 68 2.55 1.59 -7.78
C ASP A 68 2.24 3.09 -7.77
N ALA A 69 2.30 3.75 -6.60
CA ALA A 69 2.10 5.18 -6.46
C ALA A 69 3.23 5.99 -7.11
N TYR A 70 4.48 5.57 -6.91
CA TYR A 70 5.65 6.20 -7.51
C TYR A 70 5.57 6.22 -9.05
N ARG A 71 5.08 5.13 -9.65
CA ARG A 71 5.01 4.98 -11.12
C ARG A 71 3.82 5.72 -11.76
N LEU A 72 2.86 6.20 -10.98
CA LEU A 72 1.72 6.94 -11.53
C LEU A 72 2.07 8.38 -11.97
N TYR A 73 3.32 8.79 -11.73
CA TYR A 73 3.92 10.06 -12.16
C TYR A 73 4.76 9.90 -13.44
#